data_AF-A0AAD4I776-F1
#
_entry.id   AF-A0AAD4I776-F1
#
_cell.length_a   1.000
_cell.length_b   1.000
_cell.length_c   1.000
_cell.angle_alpha   90.00
_cell.angle_beta   90.00
_cell.angle_gamma   90.00
#
_symmetry.space_group_name_H-M   'P 1'
#
loop_
_entity.id
_entity.type
_entity.pdbx_description
1 polymer ?
#
loop_
_entity_poly.entity_id
_entity_poly.type
_entity_poly.pdbx_seq_one_letter_code
_entity_poly.pdbx_strand_id
1 'polypeptide(L)'
;MLAPSFRIRRRPLLPHQPSQACRPALRTPPRLPVVLIFPPPSSRCYSQKSSKAQTGAGTTTPIPGNAAPPKSKLPFYFEAGYALFAKRPSRPFPPPFLSLPSTSFSEPLSTHNKSRDRRPTVNGQMIRGVTNGDDAVLVSESFIAANDGVGAWATREKGHAALWSRLIAHFWSLEVEGASYSSTSPPNPITYLQTAYELTKQATSSPNEWHGTTTACGALLGADNEQPDHPLLYVTQLGDSQILVIRPSSKEVIYKTQEQWHWFDCPRQLGTNSPDTPDSNAVMDCVEIQEEDVVLALTDGVVDNLWEHEIVETICESMERWNGDKNKDTKDQTYADGMQFAAQQLMNAAREIAQDPFAESPYMEKAIDEGLSIEGGKLDDISVVAAQCKRRKG
;
A
#
# COMPACT_ATOMS: atom_id res chain seq x y z
N MET A 1 24.84 59.38 11.38
CA MET A 1 25.84 59.56 12.46
C MET A 1 25.76 58.35 13.40
N LEU A 2 26.88 57.64 13.50
CA LEU A 2 27.36 56.81 14.62
C LEU A 2 26.61 55.53 15.05
N ALA A 3 27.24 54.41 14.70
CA ALA A 3 27.20 53.11 15.39
C ALA A 3 27.78 53.19 16.82
N PRO A 4 27.54 52.16 17.66
CA PRO A 4 28.64 51.27 18.09
C PRO A 4 28.15 49.82 18.38
N SER A 5 28.91 48.75 18.61
CA SER A 5 30.31 48.36 18.44
C SER A 5 30.33 46.85 18.74
N PHE A 6 30.94 46.05 17.87
CA PHE A 6 31.21 44.62 18.10
C PHE A 6 32.21 44.42 19.26
N ARG A 7 31.92 43.50 20.19
CA ARG A 7 32.90 42.96 21.15
C ARG A 7 33.06 41.45 20.99
N ILE A 8 34.20 41.08 20.43
CA ILE A 8 34.74 39.72 20.35
C ILE A 8 35.19 39.28 21.76
N ARG A 9 34.64 38.18 22.28
CA ARG A 9 35.15 37.52 23.50
C ARG A 9 36.08 36.37 23.13
N ARG A 10 37.35 36.51 23.52
CA ARG A 10 38.41 35.48 23.46
C ARG A 10 38.17 34.38 24.50
N ARG A 11 38.33 33.11 24.12
CA ARG A 11 38.45 31.94 25.03
C ARG A 11 39.88 31.85 25.59
N PRO A 12 40.11 31.48 26.86
CA PRO A 12 41.43 31.14 27.36
C PRO A 12 41.79 29.67 27.15
N LEU A 13 43.02 29.45 26.69
CA LEU A 13 43.73 28.18 26.57
C LEU A 13 44.25 27.73 27.96
N LEU A 14 44.09 26.45 28.29
CA LEU A 14 44.71 25.82 29.46
C LEU A 14 46.08 25.21 29.09
N PRO A 15 47.10 25.30 29.96
CA PRO A 15 48.45 24.85 29.64
C PRO A 15 48.70 23.38 30.00
N HIS A 16 49.38 22.67 29.09
CA HIS A 16 50.11 21.43 29.36
C HIS A 16 51.47 21.73 30.00
N GLN A 17 51.88 20.93 30.99
CA GLN A 17 53.28 20.74 31.37
C GLN A 17 53.56 19.30 31.86
N PRO A 18 54.84 18.85 31.85
CA PRO A 18 55.20 17.48 31.47
C PRO A 18 56.00 16.67 32.51
N SER A 19 56.21 15.40 32.15
CA SER A 19 57.36 14.52 32.48
C SER A 19 57.50 13.90 33.88
N GLN A 20 57.72 12.58 33.92
CA GLN A 20 58.94 11.97 34.47
C GLN A 20 59.05 10.47 34.09
N ALA A 21 60.29 10.00 33.96
CA ALA A 21 60.70 8.77 33.29
C ALA A 21 61.19 7.66 34.25
N CYS A 22 61.08 6.42 33.76
CA CYS A 22 61.93 5.21 33.94
C CYS A 22 62.54 4.85 35.31
N ARG A 23 62.39 3.56 35.71
CA ARG A 23 63.44 2.50 35.65
C ARG A 23 62.89 1.10 36.06
N PRO A 24 63.64 -0.01 35.79
CA PRO A 24 63.09 -1.28 35.30
C PRO A 24 63.14 -2.45 36.31
N ALA A 25 62.45 -3.56 36.01
CA ALA A 25 62.74 -4.85 36.63
C ALA A 25 62.43 -6.06 35.71
N LEU A 26 63.51 -6.77 35.38
CA LEU A 26 63.71 -8.22 35.22
C LEU A 26 62.77 -9.07 34.33
N ARG A 27 63.40 -9.60 33.27
CA ARG A 27 62.97 -10.71 32.40
C ARG A 27 63.09 -12.08 33.10
N THR A 28 62.09 -12.93 32.90
CA THR A 28 62.15 -14.41 33.04
C THR A 28 61.46 -15.06 31.81
N PRO A 29 61.86 -16.27 31.39
CA PRO A 29 61.62 -16.79 30.02
C PRO A 29 60.21 -17.37 29.80
N PRO A 30 59.79 -17.60 28.54
CA PRO A 30 58.39 -17.83 28.21
C PRO A 30 57.98 -19.28 28.48
N ARG A 31 56.80 -19.48 29.06
CA ARG A 31 56.07 -20.76 29.02
C ARG A 31 55.07 -20.70 27.87
N LEU A 32 55.23 -21.61 26.91
CA LEU A 32 54.30 -21.83 25.81
C LEU A 32 52.93 -22.27 26.35
N PRO A 33 51.82 -21.59 26.02
CA PRO A 33 50.50 -22.17 26.16
C PRO A 33 50.20 -23.02 24.92
N VAL A 34 49.75 -24.24 25.17
CA VAL A 34 49.22 -25.18 24.19
C VAL A 34 48.12 -24.49 23.38
N VAL A 35 48.29 -24.43 22.05
CA VAL A 35 47.26 -23.99 21.11
C VAL A 35 46.18 -25.05 21.08
N LEU A 36 45.06 -24.83 21.78
CA LEU A 36 43.82 -25.50 21.46
C LEU A 36 43.30 -24.89 20.15
N ILE A 37 43.42 -25.66 19.07
CA ILE A 37 42.84 -25.34 17.77
C ILE A 37 41.31 -25.40 17.94
N PHE A 38 40.70 -24.26 18.18
CA PHE A 38 39.27 -24.10 17.93
C PHE A 38 39.08 -24.00 16.41
N PRO A 39 38.15 -24.77 15.81
CA PRO A 39 37.80 -24.55 14.42
C PRO A 39 37.25 -23.12 14.27
N PRO A 40 37.53 -22.42 13.16
CA PRO A 40 37.03 -21.07 12.97
C PRO A 40 35.50 -21.10 13.08
N PRO A 41 34.87 -20.03 13.62
CA PRO A 41 33.42 -19.93 13.53
C PRO A 41 33.09 -19.99 12.05
N SER A 42 32.33 -21.00 11.65
CA SER A 42 31.75 -21.02 10.32
C SER A 42 30.81 -19.82 10.27
N SER A 43 31.31 -18.70 9.75
CA SER A 43 30.48 -17.66 9.20
C SER A 43 29.76 -18.32 8.03
N ARG A 44 28.62 -18.96 8.32
CA ARG A 44 27.55 -19.07 7.35
C ARG A 44 27.16 -17.63 7.04
N CYS A 45 27.89 -17.02 6.11
CA CYS A 45 27.36 -15.99 5.26
C CYS A 45 26.16 -16.65 4.59
N TYR A 46 24.99 -16.52 5.21
CA TYR A 46 23.77 -16.49 4.44
C TYR A 46 23.98 -15.32 3.48
N SER A 47 24.39 -15.65 2.25
CA SER A 47 24.02 -14.83 1.10
C SER A 47 22.53 -14.58 1.29
N GLN A 48 22.18 -13.37 1.74
CA GLN A 48 20.83 -12.87 1.59
C GLN A 48 20.61 -12.94 0.09
N LYS A 49 19.93 -13.99 -0.36
CA LYS A 49 19.35 -14.01 -1.69
C LYS A 49 18.57 -12.70 -1.76
N SER A 50 18.96 -11.80 -2.66
CA SER A 50 18.20 -10.59 -2.95
C SER A 50 16.74 -11.02 -3.05
N SER A 51 15.90 -10.51 -2.16
CA SER A 51 14.50 -10.91 -2.10
C SER A 51 13.88 -10.60 -3.46
N LYS A 52 13.50 -11.64 -4.21
CA LYS A 52 12.95 -11.44 -5.55
C LYS A 52 11.66 -10.63 -5.45
N ALA A 53 11.54 -9.61 -6.30
CA ALA A 53 10.29 -8.88 -6.50
C ALA A 53 9.17 -9.86 -6.89
N GLN A 54 7.94 -9.58 -6.44
CA GLN A 54 6.78 -10.43 -6.65
C GLN A 54 5.73 -9.70 -7.47
N THR A 55 5.13 -10.39 -8.43
CA THR A 55 4.01 -9.88 -9.21
C THR A 55 2.75 -10.69 -8.88
N GLY A 56 1.60 -10.02 -8.81
CA GLY A 56 0.29 -10.66 -8.63
C GLY A 56 -0.78 -9.96 -9.46
N ALA A 57 -1.82 -10.67 -9.87
CA ALA A 57 -2.97 -10.10 -10.56
C ALA A 57 -4.22 -10.94 -10.33
N GLY A 58 -5.39 -10.33 -10.50
CA GLY A 58 -6.68 -11.01 -10.43
C GLY A 58 -7.84 -10.08 -10.72
N THR A 59 -9.06 -10.62 -10.72
CA THR A 59 -10.29 -9.88 -11.04
C THR A 59 -11.02 -9.39 -9.79
N THR A 60 -11.16 -10.26 -8.78
CA THR A 60 -11.77 -9.92 -7.50
C THR A 60 -10.88 -10.35 -6.34
N THR A 61 -11.07 -9.74 -5.18
CA THR A 61 -10.33 -10.16 -3.98
C THR A 61 -11.05 -11.27 -3.23
N PRO A 62 -10.33 -12.19 -2.55
CA PRO A 62 -10.97 -13.32 -1.89
C PRO A 62 -11.96 -12.90 -0.79
N ILE A 63 -13.16 -13.47 -0.84
CA ILE A 63 -14.22 -13.33 0.16
C ILE A 63 -14.45 -14.70 0.83
N PRO A 64 -14.76 -14.77 2.15
CA PRO A 64 -15.18 -16.02 2.80
C PRO A 64 -16.41 -16.64 2.11
N GLY A 65 -16.43 -17.97 1.94
CA GLY A 65 -17.57 -18.65 1.32
C GLY A 65 -18.89 -18.56 2.11
N ASN A 66 -18.84 -18.13 3.37
CA ASN A 66 -19.99 -17.89 4.25
C ASN A 66 -20.26 -16.40 4.48
N ALA A 67 -19.64 -15.50 3.72
CA ALA A 67 -19.90 -14.07 3.86
C ALA A 67 -21.36 -13.75 3.52
N ALA A 68 -21.97 -12.88 4.32
CA ALA A 68 -23.30 -12.36 4.02
C ALA A 68 -23.21 -11.49 2.74
N PRO A 69 -24.24 -11.51 1.88
CA PRO A 69 -24.30 -10.59 0.77
C PRO A 69 -24.38 -9.13 1.28
N PRO A 70 -23.91 -8.15 0.49
CA PRO A 70 -24.04 -6.74 0.84
C PRO A 70 -25.50 -6.37 1.07
N LYS A 71 -25.77 -5.53 2.08
CA LYS A 71 -27.16 -5.16 2.42
C LYS A 71 -27.83 -4.29 1.34
N SER A 72 -27.06 -3.43 0.69
CA SER A 72 -27.53 -2.61 -0.42
C SER A 72 -27.16 -3.27 -1.75
N LYS A 73 -28.16 -3.55 -2.59
CA LYS A 73 -27.94 -4.02 -3.96
C LYS A 73 -28.12 -2.83 -4.91
N LEU A 74 -27.01 -2.39 -5.48
CA LEU A 74 -26.98 -1.23 -6.35
C LEU A 74 -27.33 -1.60 -7.80
N PRO A 75 -27.92 -0.67 -8.56
CA PRO A 75 -28.21 -0.84 -9.99
C PRO A 75 -26.93 -0.92 -10.82
N PHE A 76 -25.83 -0.34 -10.32
CA PHE A 76 -24.51 -0.41 -10.92
C PHE A 76 -23.56 -1.32 -10.16
N TYR A 77 -22.53 -1.80 -10.84
CA TYR A 77 -21.46 -2.59 -10.26
C TYR A 77 -20.14 -2.38 -11.04
N PHE A 78 -19.04 -2.75 -10.41
CA PHE A 78 -17.72 -2.77 -11.04
C PHE A 78 -17.42 -4.14 -11.65
N GLU A 79 -17.06 -4.13 -12.93
CA GLU A 79 -16.23 -5.17 -13.54
C GLU A 79 -14.79 -4.74 -13.34
N ALA A 80 -14.02 -5.45 -12.52
CA ALA A 80 -12.73 -4.95 -12.07
C ALA A 80 -11.61 -5.99 -12.20
N GLY A 81 -10.39 -5.48 -12.18
CA GLY A 81 -9.17 -6.27 -12.04
C GLY A 81 -8.07 -5.47 -11.39
N TYR A 82 -7.07 -6.17 -10.88
CA TYR A 82 -5.93 -5.57 -10.21
C TYR A 82 -4.63 -6.23 -10.65
N ALA A 83 -3.54 -5.46 -10.56
CA ALA A 83 -2.18 -5.91 -10.80
C ALA A 83 -1.23 -5.26 -9.81
N LEU A 84 -0.26 -6.06 -9.37
CA LEU A 84 0.56 -5.80 -8.18
C LEU A 84 2.00 -6.11 -8.50
N PHE A 85 2.91 -5.21 -8.13
CA PHE A 85 4.34 -5.45 -8.08
C PHE A 85 4.87 -5.02 -6.71
N ALA A 86 5.54 -5.93 -6.01
CA ALA A 86 6.16 -5.62 -4.73
C ALA A 86 7.66 -5.43 -4.93
N LYS A 87 8.21 -4.28 -4.53
CA LYS A 87 9.67 -4.03 -4.53
C LYS A 87 10.41 -5.03 -3.63
N ARG A 88 9.72 -5.51 -2.58
CA ARG A 88 10.19 -6.58 -1.71
C ARG A 88 9.02 -7.38 -1.12
N PRO A 89 9.24 -8.65 -0.73
CA PRO A 89 8.22 -9.44 -0.05
C PRO A 89 7.73 -8.77 1.24
N SER A 90 6.42 -8.82 1.46
CA SER A 90 5.77 -8.36 2.69
C SER A 90 6.33 -9.07 3.92
N ARG A 91 6.44 -8.35 5.03
CA ARG A 91 6.70 -9.00 6.33
C ARG A 91 5.52 -9.93 6.65
N PRO A 92 5.75 -11.22 6.98
CA PRO A 92 4.67 -12.12 7.36
C PRO A 92 3.83 -11.52 8.49
N PHE A 93 2.51 -11.69 8.39
CA PHE A 93 1.63 -11.20 9.43
C PHE A 93 1.95 -11.90 10.75
N PRO A 94 2.04 -11.17 11.86
CA PRO A 94 2.39 -11.75 13.13
C PRO A 94 1.18 -12.46 13.76
N PRO A 95 1.37 -13.33 14.77
CA PRO A 95 0.28 -13.81 15.59
C PRO A 95 -0.46 -12.64 16.29
N PRO A 96 -1.81 -12.71 16.39
CA PRO A 96 -2.67 -13.86 16.08
C PRO A 96 -3.13 -13.95 14.62
N PHE A 97 -2.76 -13.01 13.76
CA PHE A 97 -3.32 -12.88 12.41
C PHE A 97 -2.93 -14.01 11.46
N LEU A 98 -1.67 -14.45 11.55
CA LEU A 98 -1.18 -15.58 10.80
C LEU A 98 -0.27 -16.43 11.69
N SER A 99 -0.70 -17.65 11.98
CA SER A 99 0.13 -18.66 12.65
C SER A 99 0.58 -19.71 11.64
N LEU A 100 1.81 -19.60 11.15
CA LEU A 100 2.45 -20.74 10.49
C LEU A 100 2.72 -21.80 11.57
N PRO A 101 2.35 -23.07 11.38
CA PRO A 101 2.72 -24.15 12.27
C PRO A 101 4.22 -24.22 12.38
N SER A 102 4.61 -24.58 13.59
CA SER A 102 5.97 -24.87 13.94
C SER A 102 6.57 -25.82 12.90
N THR A 103 7.70 -25.41 12.30
CA THR A 103 8.57 -26.32 11.54
C THR A 103 9.41 -27.21 12.47
N SER A 104 9.12 -27.18 13.78
CA SER A 104 9.81 -28.00 14.78
C SER A 104 9.37 -29.46 14.66
N PHE A 105 10.34 -30.34 14.39
CA PHE A 105 10.16 -31.79 14.33
C PHE A 105 9.80 -32.43 15.69
N SER A 106 9.66 -31.64 16.75
CA SER A 106 9.40 -32.12 18.12
C SER A 106 7.93 -32.08 18.55
N GLU A 107 7.00 -31.59 17.72
CA GLU A 107 5.56 -31.62 18.01
C GLU A 107 4.79 -32.45 16.97
N PRO A 108 4.72 -33.79 17.10
CA PRO A 108 4.11 -34.62 16.05
C PRO A 108 2.57 -34.70 16.10
N LEU A 109 1.88 -34.08 17.08
CA LEU A 109 0.45 -34.40 17.32
C LEU A 109 -0.49 -33.22 17.60
N SER A 110 -0.03 -31.97 17.62
CA SER A 110 -0.88 -30.83 18.04
C SER A 110 -1.61 -30.13 16.89
N THR A 111 -1.02 -30.06 15.69
CA THR A 111 -1.53 -29.17 14.62
C THR A 111 -2.02 -29.86 13.34
N HIS A 112 -2.09 -31.20 13.32
CA HIS A 112 -2.39 -31.96 12.10
C HIS A 112 -3.88 -31.99 11.71
N ASN A 113 -4.81 -31.68 12.63
CA ASN A 113 -6.26 -31.85 12.40
C ASN A 113 -7.01 -30.58 11.97
N LYS A 114 -6.36 -29.42 11.90
CA LYS A 114 -6.96 -28.24 11.28
C LYS A 114 -6.49 -28.20 9.83
N SER A 115 -7.38 -28.48 8.89
CA SER A 115 -7.20 -28.10 7.49
C SER A 115 -6.77 -26.65 7.45
N ARG A 116 -5.47 -26.39 7.22
CA ARG A 116 -4.85 -25.08 7.40
C ARG A 116 -5.23 -24.19 6.24
N ASP A 117 -6.38 -23.52 6.33
CA ASP A 117 -6.53 -22.27 5.62
C ASP A 117 -5.37 -21.36 6.08
N ARG A 118 -4.42 -21.09 5.17
CA ARG A 118 -3.23 -20.27 5.43
C ARG A 118 -3.55 -18.78 5.28
N ARG A 119 -4.80 -18.43 5.02
CA ARG A 119 -5.23 -17.05 4.90
C ARG A 119 -5.22 -16.38 6.27
N PRO A 120 -4.78 -15.12 6.36
CA PRO A 120 -4.76 -14.40 7.61
C PRO A 120 -6.19 -14.17 8.13
N THR A 121 -6.35 -14.19 9.46
CA THR A 121 -7.65 -14.01 10.12
C THR A 121 -7.61 -12.96 11.20
N VAL A 122 -8.74 -12.29 11.45
CA VAL A 122 -8.97 -11.38 12.57
C VAL A 122 -10.36 -11.65 13.12
N ASN A 123 -10.52 -11.73 14.44
CA ASN A 123 -11.81 -12.04 15.09
C ASN A 123 -12.48 -13.33 14.55
N GLY A 124 -11.69 -14.32 14.13
CA GLY A 124 -12.20 -15.58 13.56
C GLY A 124 -12.69 -15.49 12.12
N GLN A 125 -12.53 -14.34 11.46
CA GLN A 125 -12.89 -14.13 10.04
C GLN A 125 -11.64 -13.92 9.19
N MET A 126 -11.71 -14.28 7.91
CA MET A 126 -10.64 -14.03 6.95
C MET A 126 -10.44 -12.53 6.71
N ILE A 127 -9.20 -12.07 6.75
CA ILE A 127 -8.84 -10.70 6.37
C ILE A 127 -8.96 -10.56 4.84
N ARG A 128 -9.86 -9.68 4.40
CA ARG A 128 -10.28 -9.48 2.99
C ARG A 128 -9.35 -8.56 2.21
N GLY A 129 -9.22 -8.78 0.90
CA GLY A 129 -8.39 -8.04 -0.09
C GLY A 129 -7.11 -8.81 -0.53
N VAL A 130 -6.05 -8.15 -0.98
CA VAL A 130 -4.71 -8.74 -1.25
C VAL A 130 -3.58 -7.83 -0.73
N THR A 131 -2.47 -8.41 -0.25
CA THR A 131 -1.25 -7.68 0.17
C THR A 131 -0.26 -7.60 -0.99
N ASN A 132 0.41 -6.46 -1.18
CA ASN A 132 1.49 -6.26 -2.15
C ASN A 132 2.66 -5.51 -1.52
N GLY A 133 3.69 -6.22 -1.05
CA GLY A 133 4.74 -5.56 -0.27
C GLY A 133 4.17 -4.97 1.01
N ASP A 134 4.24 -3.66 1.21
CA ASP A 134 3.56 -2.97 2.30
C ASP A 134 2.16 -2.42 1.94
N ASP A 135 1.80 -2.44 0.65
CA ASP A 135 0.47 -2.07 0.16
C ASP A 135 -0.61 -3.13 0.43
N ALA A 136 -1.87 -2.71 0.33
CA ALA A 136 -3.02 -3.58 0.23
C ALA A 136 -4.07 -3.04 -0.74
N VAL A 137 -4.64 -3.94 -1.56
CA VAL A 137 -5.79 -3.64 -2.41
C VAL A 137 -7.03 -4.40 -1.99
N LEU A 138 -8.20 -3.84 -2.26
CA LEU A 138 -9.49 -4.51 -2.12
C LEU A 138 -10.33 -4.25 -3.36
N VAL A 139 -10.96 -5.31 -3.87
CA VAL A 139 -11.81 -5.26 -5.07
C VAL A 139 -13.07 -6.06 -4.79
N SER A 140 -14.22 -5.37 -4.82
CA SER A 140 -15.57 -5.93 -4.73
C SER A 140 -16.47 -5.34 -5.83
N GLU A 141 -17.71 -5.81 -5.94
CA GLU A 141 -18.66 -5.35 -6.96
C GLU A 141 -19.07 -3.87 -6.83
N SER A 142 -18.88 -3.24 -5.66
CA SER A 142 -19.28 -1.83 -5.46
C SER A 142 -18.22 -0.99 -4.76
N PHE A 143 -17.13 -1.61 -4.29
CA PHE A 143 -16.10 -0.91 -3.55
C PHE A 143 -14.70 -1.39 -3.97
N ILE A 144 -13.85 -0.44 -4.29
CA ILE A 144 -12.44 -0.67 -4.55
C ILE A 144 -11.59 0.20 -3.61
N ALA A 145 -10.40 -0.28 -3.24
CA ALA A 145 -9.45 0.47 -2.43
C ALA A 145 -8.00 0.09 -2.73
N ALA A 146 -7.10 1.05 -2.55
CA ALA A 146 -5.65 0.88 -2.65
C ALA A 146 -4.97 1.68 -1.51
N ASN A 147 -4.50 0.96 -0.50
CA ASN A 147 -3.85 1.54 0.68
C ASN A 147 -2.35 1.27 0.60
N ASP A 148 -1.54 2.33 0.63
CA ASP A 148 -0.09 2.23 0.69
C ASP A 148 0.35 2.19 2.17
N GLY A 149 1.11 1.16 2.53
CA GLY A 149 1.68 1.02 3.85
C GLY A 149 3.09 1.59 3.93
N VAL A 150 3.34 2.49 4.87
CA VAL A 150 4.64 3.18 4.98
C VAL A 150 5.78 2.21 5.28
N GLY A 151 6.61 1.95 4.27
CA GLY A 151 7.64 0.91 4.32
C GLY A 151 8.72 1.08 5.40
N ALA A 152 8.90 2.30 5.93
CA ALA A 152 9.84 2.58 7.02
C ALA A 152 9.58 1.74 8.30
N TRP A 153 8.33 1.30 8.52
CA TRP A 153 7.98 0.44 9.64
C TRP A 153 8.69 -0.91 9.61
N ALA A 154 9.11 -1.41 8.44
CA ALA A 154 9.84 -2.68 8.34
C ALA A 154 11.20 -2.68 9.08
N THR A 155 11.73 -1.49 9.41
CA THR A 155 12.95 -1.33 10.21
C THR A 155 12.73 -1.53 11.71
N ARG A 156 11.48 -1.54 12.18
CA ARG A 156 11.12 -1.65 13.59
C ARG A 156 10.65 -3.06 13.91
N GLU A 157 11.07 -3.59 15.06
CA GLU A 157 10.73 -4.96 15.49
C GLU A 157 9.21 -5.20 15.51
N LYS A 158 8.42 -4.24 15.99
CA LYS A 158 6.94 -4.32 16.00
C LYS A 158 6.27 -3.69 14.78
N GLY A 159 7.03 -3.24 13.77
CA GLY A 159 6.47 -2.56 12.61
C GLY A 159 5.99 -3.51 11.52
N HIS A 160 4.73 -3.33 11.11
CA HIS A 160 4.00 -4.13 10.13
C HIS A 160 3.06 -3.23 9.30
N ALA A 161 3.62 -2.45 8.36
CA ALA A 161 2.84 -1.60 7.46
C ALA A 161 1.86 -2.42 6.59
N ALA A 162 2.33 -3.52 6.00
CA ALA A 162 1.50 -4.50 5.30
C ALA A 162 0.30 -5.03 6.09
N LEU A 163 0.37 -5.09 7.43
CA LEU A 163 -0.77 -5.50 8.25
C LEU A 163 -1.77 -4.35 8.41
N TRP A 164 -1.27 -3.14 8.63
CA TRP A 164 -2.08 -1.94 8.81
C TRP A 164 -2.87 -1.59 7.54
N SER A 165 -2.20 -1.50 6.38
CA SER A 165 -2.84 -1.25 5.08
C SER A 165 -3.97 -2.27 4.81
N ARG A 166 -3.69 -3.54 5.11
CA ARG A 166 -4.61 -4.67 4.95
C ARG A 166 -5.81 -4.64 5.88
N LEU A 167 -5.61 -4.35 7.16
CA LEU A 167 -6.68 -4.31 8.15
C LEU A 167 -7.62 -3.13 7.91
N ILE A 168 -7.08 -1.97 7.52
CA ILE A 168 -7.90 -0.81 7.12
C ILE A 168 -8.80 -1.19 5.95
N ALA A 169 -8.24 -1.74 4.86
CA ALA A 169 -9.03 -2.17 3.70
C ALA A 169 -10.09 -3.23 4.08
N HIS A 170 -9.70 -4.19 4.93
CA HIS A 170 -10.60 -5.23 5.40
C HIS A 170 -11.79 -4.68 6.19
N PHE A 171 -11.56 -3.93 7.26
CA PHE A 171 -12.66 -3.42 8.08
C PHE A 171 -13.49 -2.38 7.32
N TRP A 172 -12.86 -1.57 6.46
CA TRP A 172 -13.58 -0.60 5.65
C TRP A 172 -14.57 -1.29 4.69
N SER A 173 -14.15 -2.39 4.05
CA SER A 173 -15.05 -3.20 3.23
C SER A 173 -16.22 -3.80 4.01
N LEU A 174 -16.01 -4.20 5.27
CA LEU A 174 -17.07 -4.74 6.12
C LEU A 174 -18.09 -3.68 6.50
N GLU A 175 -17.63 -2.47 6.81
CA GLU A 175 -18.52 -1.33 7.12
C GLU A 175 -19.33 -0.93 5.89
N VAL A 176 -18.71 -0.89 4.71
CA VAL A 176 -19.40 -0.61 3.43
C VAL A 176 -20.48 -1.66 3.12
N GLU A 177 -20.18 -2.95 3.27
CA GLU A 177 -21.15 -4.03 3.01
C GLU A 177 -22.25 -4.12 4.07
N GLY A 178 -21.91 -3.78 5.31
CA GLY A 178 -22.81 -3.78 6.46
C GLY A 178 -23.72 -2.55 6.52
N ALA A 179 -23.38 -1.48 5.80
CA ALA A 179 -24.18 -0.27 5.71
C ALA A 179 -25.41 -0.47 4.83
N SER A 180 -26.52 0.14 5.25
CA SER A 180 -27.72 0.27 4.43
C SER A 180 -27.82 1.72 3.98
N TYR A 181 -27.51 1.93 2.71
CA TYR A 181 -27.64 3.23 2.05
C TYR A 181 -28.53 3.11 0.83
N SER A 182 -29.22 4.21 0.55
CA SER A 182 -30.07 4.41 -0.61
C SER A 182 -29.75 5.78 -1.19
N SER A 183 -30.29 6.04 -2.36
CA SER A 183 -30.27 7.35 -2.99
C SER A 183 -30.88 8.47 -2.09
N THR A 184 -31.81 8.16 -1.19
CA THR A 184 -32.38 9.09 -0.19
C THR A 184 -31.62 9.16 1.13
N SER A 185 -30.71 8.22 1.38
CA SER A 185 -29.86 8.15 2.57
C SER A 185 -28.45 7.75 2.09
N PRO A 186 -27.68 8.71 1.55
CA PRO A 186 -26.40 8.42 0.91
C PRO A 186 -25.41 7.78 1.89
N PRO A 187 -24.45 6.99 1.38
CA PRO A 187 -23.41 6.43 2.24
C PRO A 187 -22.58 7.53 2.90
N ASN A 188 -21.99 7.22 4.06
CA ASN A 188 -20.99 8.07 4.71
C ASN A 188 -19.63 7.33 4.80
N PRO A 189 -18.84 7.33 3.70
CA PRO A 189 -17.57 6.64 3.66
C PRO A 189 -16.55 7.08 4.71
N ILE A 190 -16.55 8.36 5.12
CA ILE A 190 -15.65 8.87 6.18
C ILE A 190 -15.95 8.15 7.48
N THR A 191 -17.22 8.05 7.88
CA THR A 191 -17.61 7.31 9.08
C THR A 191 -17.27 5.82 8.97
N TYR A 192 -17.42 5.20 7.80
CA TYR A 192 -17.02 3.80 7.58
C TYR A 192 -15.51 3.62 7.74
N LEU A 193 -14.70 4.53 7.20
CA LEU A 193 -13.25 4.53 7.33
C LEU A 193 -12.82 4.81 8.79
N GLN A 194 -13.52 5.70 9.50
CA GLN A 194 -13.28 5.98 10.92
C GLN A 194 -13.49 4.73 11.77
N THR A 195 -14.60 4.02 11.58
CA THR A 195 -14.86 2.75 12.28
C THR A 195 -13.79 1.72 11.93
N ALA A 196 -13.41 1.61 10.66
CA ALA A 196 -12.34 0.70 10.21
C ALA A 196 -10.98 1.02 10.85
N TYR A 197 -10.67 2.30 11.03
CA TYR A 197 -9.46 2.76 11.71
C TYR A 197 -9.45 2.37 13.19
N GLU A 198 -10.56 2.56 13.91
CA GLU A 198 -10.66 2.15 15.32
C GLU A 198 -10.61 0.63 15.49
N LEU A 199 -11.26 -0.14 14.61
CA LEU A 199 -11.18 -1.60 14.61
C LEU A 199 -9.76 -2.09 14.32
N THR A 200 -9.05 -1.43 13.41
CA THR A 200 -7.64 -1.73 13.13
C THR A 200 -6.77 -1.49 14.36
N LYS A 201 -6.92 -0.35 15.04
CA LYS A 201 -6.21 -0.05 16.30
C LYS A 201 -6.49 -1.10 17.36
N GLN A 202 -7.75 -1.50 17.54
CA GLN A 202 -8.12 -2.53 18.50
C GLN A 202 -7.44 -3.87 18.18
N ALA A 203 -7.52 -4.30 16.91
CA ALA A 203 -6.94 -5.57 16.45
C ALA A 203 -5.42 -5.60 16.61
N THR A 204 -4.74 -4.46 16.44
CA THR A 204 -3.28 -4.36 16.54
C THR A 204 -2.76 -4.02 17.94
N SER A 205 -3.63 -3.80 18.92
CA SER A 205 -3.24 -3.47 20.31
C SER A 205 -3.21 -4.66 21.26
N SER A 206 -3.92 -5.75 20.95
CA SER A 206 -4.04 -6.93 21.82
C SER A 206 -4.19 -8.22 21.02
N PRO A 207 -3.59 -9.36 21.43
CA PRO A 207 -2.75 -9.56 22.62
C PRO A 207 -1.31 -9.03 22.47
N ASN A 208 -0.90 -8.73 21.23
CA ASN A 208 0.40 -8.18 20.90
C ASN A 208 0.19 -6.82 20.23
N GLU A 209 1.04 -5.87 20.59
CA GLU A 209 1.03 -4.54 20.00
C GLU A 209 1.85 -4.53 18.70
N TRP A 210 1.23 -4.15 17.59
CA TRP A 210 1.82 -4.06 16.26
C TRP A 210 1.62 -2.66 15.67
N HIS A 211 2.71 -2.06 15.23
CA HIS A 211 2.71 -0.69 14.74
C HIS A 211 2.76 -0.62 13.22
N GLY A 212 2.27 0.48 12.68
CA GLY A 212 2.22 0.71 11.25
C GLY A 212 1.44 1.98 10.96
N THR A 213 1.63 2.49 9.75
CA THR A 213 0.85 3.58 9.18
C THR A 213 0.58 3.29 7.72
N THR A 214 -0.51 3.85 7.19
CA THR A 214 -0.93 3.62 5.82
C THR A 214 -1.75 4.80 5.30
N THR A 215 -1.67 5.08 4.01
CA THR A 215 -2.65 5.91 3.31
C THR A 215 -3.98 5.17 3.19
N ALA A 216 -5.04 5.87 2.82
CA ALA A 216 -6.33 5.25 2.56
C ALA A 216 -7.00 5.90 1.35
N CYS A 217 -7.20 5.12 0.30
CA CYS A 217 -7.81 5.57 -0.94
C CYS A 217 -8.86 4.55 -1.36
N GLY A 218 -10.11 4.99 -1.53
CA GLY A 218 -11.21 4.11 -1.87
C GLY A 218 -12.32 4.79 -2.65
N ALA A 219 -13.04 4.00 -3.44
CA ALA A 219 -14.14 4.45 -4.26
C ALA A 219 -15.34 3.50 -4.11
N LEU A 220 -16.46 4.06 -3.66
CA LEU A 220 -17.73 3.37 -3.47
C LEU A 220 -18.71 3.80 -4.55
N LEU A 221 -19.17 2.83 -5.33
CA LEU A 221 -20.21 3.04 -6.32
C LEU A 221 -21.57 3.23 -5.63
N GLY A 222 -22.39 4.09 -6.19
CA GLY A 222 -23.77 4.35 -5.78
C GLY A 222 -24.62 4.73 -6.98
N ALA A 223 -25.83 5.21 -6.70
CA ALA A 223 -26.75 5.69 -7.73
C ALA A 223 -27.51 6.91 -7.21
N ASP A 224 -27.87 7.80 -8.11
CA ASP A 224 -28.77 8.91 -7.82
C ASP A 224 -30.24 8.44 -7.69
N ASN A 225 -31.16 9.41 -7.60
CA ASN A 225 -32.60 9.18 -7.52
C ASN A 225 -33.32 9.40 -8.86
N GLU A 226 -32.58 9.61 -9.95
CA GLU A 226 -33.19 10.00 -11.23
C GLU A 226 -33.81 8.79 -11.95
N GLN A 227 -34.54 9.06 -13.03
CA GLN A 227 -35.17 8.05 -13.87
C GLN A 227 -34.90 8.36 -15.35
N PRO A 228 -33.97 7.65 -16.02
CA PRO A 228 -33.15 6.56 -15.47
C PRO A 228 -32.18 7.05 -14.39
N ASP A 229 -31.82 6.15 -13.48
CA ASP A 229 -30.79 6.39 -12.47
C ASP A 229 -29.40 6.50 -13.12
N HIS A 230 -28.54 7.34 -12.56
CA HIS A 230 -27.16 7.54 -12.98
C HIS A 230 -26.17 7.08 -11.91
N PRO A 231 -24.98 6.56 -12.31
CA PRO A 231 -23.98 6.12 -11.36
C PRO A 231 -23.30 7.30 -10.67
N LEU A 232 -23.22 7.21 -9.34
CA LEU A 232 -22.46 8.14 -8.50
C LEU A 232 -21.25 7.42 -7.90
N LEU A 233 -20.13 8.12 -7.78
CA LEU A 233 -18.91 7.61 -7.18
C LEU A 233 -18.57 8.41 -5.93
N TYR A 234 -18.62 7.76 -4.77
CA TYR A 234 -18.17 8.33 -3.50
C TYR A 234 -16.71 7.98 -3.30
N VAL A 235 -15.83 8.94 -3.58
CA VAL A 235 -14.39 8.81 -3.44
C VAL A 235 -13.97 9.28 -2.06
N THR A 236 -13.14 8.50 -1.37
CA THR A 236 -12.60 8.87 -0.05
C THR A 236 -11.09 8.72 -0.05
N GLN A 237 -10.40 9.79 0.33
CA GLN A 237 -8.95 9.89 0.24
C GLN A 237 -8.33 10.43 1.52
N LEU A 238 -7.24 9.80 1.94
CA LEU A 238 -6.29 10.29 2.93
C LEU A 238 -4.87 9.85 2.55
N GLY A 239 -4.01 10.82 2.27
CA GLY A 239 -2.63 10.61 1.80
C GLY A 239 -2.46 10.89 0.30
N ASP A 240 -1.54 10.19 -0.35
CA ASP A 240 -1.04 10.43 -1.71
C ASP A 240 -1.33 9.30 -2.71
N SER A 241 -1.89 8.15 -2.29
CA SER A 241 -2.62 7.25 -3.19
C SER A 241 -3.71 8.03 -3.94
N GLN A 242 -4.13 7.58 -5.13
CA GLN A 242 -5.07 8.33 -5.97
C GLN A 242 -6.24 7.51 -6.49
N ILE A 243 -7.42 8.14 -6.57
CA ILE A 243 -8.50 7.73 -7.47
C ILE A 243 -8.46 8.59 -8.72
N LEU A 244 -8.46 7.96 -9.89
CA LEU A 244 -8.56 8.61 -11.20
C LEU A 244 -9.78 8.03 -11.95
N VAL A 245 -10.63 8.88 -12.51
CA VAL A 245 -11.76 8.47 -13.35
C VAL A 245 -11.48 8.89 -14.77
N ILE A 246 -11.46 7.92 -15.67
CA ILE A 246 -11.20 8.10 -17.10
C ILE A 246 -12.47 7.74 -17.87
N ARG A 247 -12.80 8.53 -18.89
CA ARG A 247 -13.82 8.20 -19.88
C ARG A 247 -13.16 7.71 -21.16
N PRO A 248 -13.09 6.39 -21.42
CA PRO A 248 -12.33 5.86 -22.56
C PRO A 248 -12.87 6.32 -23.93
N SER A 249 -14.16 6.65 -24.02
CA SER A 249 -14.79 7.12 -25.28
C SER A 249 -14.29 8.49 -25.74
N SER A 250 -13.93 9.39 -24.80
CA SER A 250 -13.35 10.71 -25.11
C SER A 250 -11.85 10.81 -24.79
N LYS A 251 -11.27 9.80 -24.11
CA LYS A 251 -9.90 9.82 -23.56
C LYS A 251 -9.67 10.99 -22.60
N GLU A 252 -10.71 11.36 -21.84
CA GLU A 252 -10.67 12.47 -20.89
C GLU A 252 -10.59 11.95 -19.44
N VAL A 253 -9.91 12.72 -18.60
CA VAL A 253 -9.95 12.56 -17.14
C VAL A 253 -11.17 13.31 -16.61
N ILE A 254 -12.11 12.58 -16.04
CA ILE A 254 -13.35 13.12 -15.46
C ILE A 254 -13.10 13.62 -14.05
N TYR A 255 -12.25 12.92 -13.30
CA TYR A 255 -11.97 13.23 -11.91
C TYR A 255 -10.61 12.69 -11.47
N LYS A 256 -9.96 13.40 -10.56
CA LYS A 256 -8.72 13.00 -9.89
C LYS A 256 -8.72 13.51 -8.46
N THR A 257 -8.35 12.65 -7.52
CA THR A 257 -8.14 13.06 -6.12
C THR A 257 -6.93 13.99 -5.96
N GLN A 258 -7.05 14.96 -5.06
CA GLN A 258 -5.93 15.79 -4.64
C GLN A 258 -5.11 15.08 -3.55
N GLU A 259 -3.79 14.95 -3.77
CA GLU A 259 -2.85 14.37 -2.79
C GLU A 259 -2.78 15.23 -1.51
N GLN A 260 -2.51 14.58 -0.38
CA GLN A 260 -2.48 15.21 0.93
C GLN A 260 -1.14 14.95 1.64
N TRP A 261 -0.46 16.03 2.00
CA TRP A 261 0.90 16.00 2.53
C TRP A 261 1.00 16.77 3.85
N HIS A 262 1.92 16.34 4.73
CA HIS A 262 2.44 17.21 5.79
C HIS A 262 3.65 18.01 5.29
N TRP A 263 4.49 17.35 4.50
CA TRP A 263 5.62 17.90 3.72
C TRP A 263 5.93 16.92 2.58
N PHE A 264 6.82 17.31 1.66
CA PHE A 264 7.23 16.46 0.54
C PHE A 264 7.66 15.05 1.00
N ASP A 265 7.15 14.02 0.32
CA ASP A 265 7.40 12.59 0.59
C ASP A 265 6.98 12.16 2.02
N CYS A 266 6.07 12.92 2.65
CA CYS A 266 5.42 12.55 3.90
C CYS A 266 3.90 12.80 3.80
N PRO A 267 3.16 11.81 3.28
CA PRO A 267 1.73 11.95 3.12
C PRO A 267 1.03 11.97 4.47
N ARG A 268 -0.21 12.47 4.47
CA ARG A 268 -1.13 12.16 5.57
C ARG A 268 -1.32 10.65 5.63
N GLN A 269 -1.39 10.10 6.84
CA GLN A 269 -1.39 8.66 7.02
C GLN A 269 -2.15 8.23 8.26
N LEU A 270 -2.90 7.15 8.19
CA LEU A 270 -3.58 6.55 9.33
C LEU A 270 -2.63 5.60 10.06
N GLY A 271 -2.48 5.77 11.36
CA GLY A 271 -1.93 4.71 12.20
C GLY A 271 -1.17 5.16 13.44
N THR A 272 -0.18 4.36 13.81
CA THR A 272 0.58 4.53 15.06
C THR A 272 1.31 5.87 15.07
N ASN A 273 1.06 6.69 16.10
CA ASN A 273 1.66 8.03 16.29
C ASN A 273 1.40 9.02 15.16
N SER A 274 0.46 8.74 14.25
CA SER A 274 0.01 9.73 13.29
C SER A 274 -0.96 10.71 13.97
N PRO A 275 -0.89 12.02 13.68
CA PRO A 275 -1.92 12.97 14.10
C PRO A 275 -3.19 12.86 13.25
N ASP A 276 -3.14 12.18 12.11
CA ASP A 276 -4.25 12.13 11.17
C ASP A 276 -5.31 11.11 11.59
N THR A 277 -6.57 11.51 11.45
CA THR A 277 -7.73 10.64 11.65
C THR A 277 -8.70 10.77 10.47
N PRO A 278 -9.48 9.72 10.13
CA PRO A 278 -10.45 9.81 9.06
C PRO A 278 -11.41 11.01 9.24
N ASP A 279 -12.03 11.15 10.41
CA ASP A 279 -13.01 12.22 10.67
C ASP A 279 -12.44 13.64 10.53
N SER A 280 -11.15 13.83 10.82
CA SER A 280 -10.53 15.18 10.81
C SER A 280 -9.81 15.51 9.52
N ASN A 281 -9.40 14.50 8.74
CA ASN A 281 -8.43 14.69 7.66
C ASN A 281 -8.81 14.02 6.34
N ALA A 282 -9.66 12.98 6.34
CA ALA A 282 -10.07 12.37 5.09
C ALA A 282 -10.99 13.32 4.31
N VAL A 283 -10.82 13.34 2.99
CA VAL A 283 -11.68 14.09 2.07
C VAL A 283 -12.60 13.09 1.39
N MET A 284 -13.88 13.45 1.26
CA MET A 284 -14.86 12.67 0.51
C MET A 284 -15.51 13.54 -0.55
N ASP A 285 -15.40 13.09 -1.79
CA ASP A 285 -15.98 13.72 -2.97
C ASP A 285 -17.04 12.80 -3.58
N CYS A 286 -18.16 13.38 -4.00
CA CYS A 286 -19.19 12.68 -4.74
C CYS A 286 -19.11 13.11 -6.21
N VAL A 287 -18.83 12.16 -7.09
CA VAL A 287 -18.54 12.39 -8.51
C VAL A 287 -19.62 11.71 -9.35
N GLU A 288 -20.25 12.46 -10.24
CA GLU A 288 -21.11 11.89 -11.28
C GLU A 288 -20.25 11.22 -12.34
N ILE A 289 -20.50 9.93 -12.60
CA ILE A 289 -19.81 9.17 -13.64
C ILE A 289 -20.83 8.60 -14.63
N GLN A 290 -20.35 8.01 -15.72
CA GLN A 290 -21.17 7.35 -16.73
C GLN A 290 -20.92 5.83 -16.71
N GLU A 291 -21.86 5.09 -17.30
CA GLU A 291 -21.60 3.70 -17.68
C GLU A 291 -20.37 3.66 -18.61
N GLU A 292 -19.56 2.61 -18.48
CA GLU A 292 -18.28 2.42 -19.19
C GLU A 292 -17.11 3.31 -18.73
N ASP A 293 -17.32 4.31 -17.88
CA ASP A 293 -16.21 5.04 -17.23
C ASP A 293 -15.36 4.06 -16.40
N VAL A 294 -14.05 4.29 -16.41
CA VAL A 294 -13.06 3.47 -15.71
C VAL A 294 -12.57 4.22 -14.48
N VAL A 295 -12.75 3.61 -13.32
CA VAL A 295 -12.25 4.08 -12.03
C VAL A 295 -10.97 3.33 -11.71
N LEU A 296 -9.88 4.06 -11.51
CA LEU A 296 -8.61 3.53 -11.06
C LEU A 296 -8.39 3.85 -9.58
N ALA A 297 -7.90 2.87 -8.81
CA ALA A 297 -7.30 3.11 -7.49
C ALA A 297 -5.81 2.74 -7.56
N LEU A 298 -4.95 3.72 -7.28
CA LEU A 298 -3.51 3.67 -7.53
C LEU A 298 -2.75 4.04 -6.26
N THR A 299 -1.66 3.34 -5.95
CA THR A 299 -0.67 3.78 -4.94
C THR A 299 0.38 4.72 -5.56
N ASP A 300 1.17 5.37 -4.71
CA ASP A 300 2.22 6.32 -5.12
C ASP A 300 3.22 5.68 -6.10
N GLY A 301 3.51 4.37 -5.98
CA GLY A 301 4.35 3.62 -6.89
C GLY A 301 3.93 3.68 -8.38
N VAL A 302 2.68 4.06 -8.67
CA VAL A 302 2.23 4.39 -10.04
C VAL A 302 2.43 5.88 -10.35
N VAL A 303 1.83 6.75 -9.53
CA VAL A 303 1.68 8.19 -9.84
C VAL A 303 2.96 8.99 -9.66
N ASP A 304 3.95 8.44 -8.96
CA ASP A 304 5.31 8.96 -8.88
C ASP A 304 6.15 8.62 -10.12
N ASN A 305 5.73 7.63 -10.91
CA ASN A 305 6.47 7.09 -12.04
C ASN A 305 5.79 7.31 -13.40
N LEU A 306 4.53 7.74 -13.44
CA LEU A 306 3.80 8.01 -14.67
C LEU A 306 3.01 9.30 -14.56
N TRP A 307 3.09 10.15 -15.59
CA TRP A 307 2.20 11.30 -15.71
C TRP A 307 0.78 10.87 -16.05
N GLU A 308 -0.18 11.74 -15.73
CA GLU A 308 -1.61 11.49 -15.94
C GLU A 308 -1.96 11.11 -17.39
N HIS A 309 -1.32 11.77 -18.37
CA HIS A 309 -1.57 11.48 -19.78
C HIS A 309 -1.08 10.07 -20.18
N GLU A 310 0.02 9.59 -19.63
CA GLU A 310 0.53 8.23 -19.88
C GLU A 310 -0.37 7.17 -19.26
N ILE A 311 -0.93 7.45 -18.08
CA ILE A 311 -1.92 6.57 -17.43
C ILE A 311 -3.16 6.45 -18.33
N VAL A 312 -3.68 7.58 -18.82
CA VAL A 312 -4.86 7.61 -19.71
C VAL A 312 -4.60 6.84 -21.01
N GLU A 313 -3.47 7.11 -21.66
CA GLU A 313 -3.07 6.44 -22.89
C GLU A 313 -2.95 4.93 -22.68
N THR A 314 -2.22 4.50 -21.64
CA THR A 314 -2.02 3.07 -21.33
C THR A 314 -3.34 2.34 -21.10
N ILE A 315 -4.29 2.94 -20.37
CA ILE A 315 -5.60 2.33 -20.11
C ILE A 315 -6.43 2.25 -21.38
N CYS A 316 -6.53 3.34 -22.14
CA CYS A 316 -7.32 3.38 -23.37
C CYS A 316 -6.80 2.38 -24.42
N GLU A 317 -5.48 2.37 -24.66
CA GLU A 317 -4.85 1.44 -25.59
C GLU A 317 -5.01 -0.03 -25.14
N SER A 318 -4.90 -0.29 -23.84
CA SER A 318 -5.10 -1.64 -23.29
C SER A 318 -6.52 -2.14 -23.53
N MET A 319 -7.52 -1.27 -23.37
CA MET A 319 -8.92 -1.60 -23.65
C MET A 319 -9.18 -1.78 -25.16
N GLU A 320 -8.66 -0.90 -26.01
CA GLU A 320 -8.75 -1.01 -27.47
C GLU A 320 -8.14 -2.34 -27.96
N ARG A 321 -6.94 -2.67 -27.47
CA ARG A 321 -6.25 -3.93 -27.78
C ARG A 321 -7.02 -5.14 -27.27
N TRP A 322 -7.58 -5.05 -26.06
CA TRP A 322 -8.39 -6.13 -25.50
C TRP A 322 -9.63 -6.40 -26.36
N ASN A 323 -10.32 -5.35 -26.82
CA ASN A 323 -11.53 -5.46 -27.63
C ASN A 323 -11.25 -5.84 -29.10
N GLY A 324 -10.09 -5.44 -29.65
CA GLY A 324 -9.74 -5.63 -31.06
C GLY A 324 -9.19 -7.01 -31.43
N ASP A 325 -8.86 -7.85 -30.45
CA ASP A 325 -8.28 -9.17 -30.69
C ASP A 325 -9.34 -10.18 -31.15
N LYS A 326 -9.42 -10.36 -32.46
CA LYS A 326 -10.38 -11.23 -33.16
C LYS A 326 -10.05 -12.73 -33.06
N ASN A 327 -8.89 -13.11 -32.53
CA ASN A 327 -8.47 -14.50 -32.38
C ASN A 327 -8.87 -15.09 -31.01
N LYS A 328 -9.61 -14.36 -30.20
CA LYS A 328 -10.02 -14.80 -28.86
C LYS A 328 -11.15 -15.82 -28.96
N ASP A 329 -10.96 -16.99 -28.36
CA ASP A 329 -12.06 -17.92 -28.08
C ASP A 329 -13.04 -17.24 -27.11
N THR A 330 -14.07 -16.61 -27.66
CA THR A 330 -14.99 -15.65 -27.03
C THR A 330 -15.91 -16.23 -25.94
N LYS A 331 -15.71 -17.48 -25.49
CA LYS A 331 -16.68 -18.15 -24.59
C LYS A 331 -16.38 -18.02 -23.10
N ASP A 332 -15.14 -17.72 -22.70
CA ASP A 332 -14.73 -17.78 -21.28
C ASP A 332 -14.10 -16.49 -20.72
N GLN A 333 -13.98 -15.41 -21.51
CA GLN A 333 -13.37 -14.15 -21.06
C GLN A 333 -14.43 -13.08 -20.70
N THR A 334 -14.28 -12.50 -19.53
CA THR A 334 -15.18 -11.51 -18.92
C THR A 334 -14.65 -10.07 -19.07
N TYR A 335 -15.50 -9.06 -18.83
CA TYR A 335 -15.04 -7.66 -18.77
C TYR A 335 -14.00 -7.45 -17.67
N ALA A 336 -14.13 -8.17 -16.54
CA ALA A 336 -13.13 -8.20 -15.49
C ALA A 336 -11.74 -8.66 -15.97
N ASP A 337 -11.65 -9.64 -16.88
CA ASP A 337 -10.36 -10.08 -17.45
C ASP A 337 -9.71 -8.96 -18.29
N GLY A 338 -10.53 -8.15 -18.98
CA GLY A 338 -10.05 -6.96 -19.70
C GLY A 338 -9.50 -5.89 -18.76
N MET A 339 -10.16 -5.67 -17.61
CA MET A 339 -9.67 -4.74 -16.59
C MET A 339 -8.41 -5.25 -15.89
N GLN A 340 -8.31 -6.55 -15.63
CA GLN A 340 -7.07 -7.16 -15.13
C GLN A 340 -5.93 -6.96 -16.14
N PHE A 341 -6.18 -7.14 -17.44
CA PHE A 341 -5.18 -6.89 -18.48
C PHE A 341 -4.73 -5.43 -18.49
N ALA A 342 -5.66 -4.47 -18.44
CA ALA A 342 -5.35 -3.04 -18.39
C ALA A 342 -4.54 -2.66 -17.14
N ALA A 343 -4.95 -3.15 -15.96
CA ALA A 343 -4.20 -2.96 -14.72
C ALA A 343 -2.77 -3.50 -14.82
N GLN A 344 -2.61 -4.66 -15.46
CA GLN A 344 -1.31 -5.30 -15.67
C GLN A 344 -0.40 -4.53 -16.63
N GLN A 345 -0.95 -3.92 -17.69
CA GLN A 345 -0.18 -3.04 -18.57
C GLN A 345 0.28 -1.78 -17.84
N LEU A 346 -0.63 -1.12 -17.12
CA LEU A 346 -0.31 0.09 -16.36
C LEU A 346 0.75 -0.16 -15.28
N MET A 347 0.62 -1.26 -14.52
CA MET A 347 1.63 -1.63 -13.53
C MET A 347 3.00 -1.88 -14.17
N ASN A 348 3.05 -2.52 -15.34
CA ASN A 348 4.33 -2.79 -16.01
C ASN A 348 4.98 -1.50 -16.53
N ALA A 349 4.19 -0.55 -17.06
CA ALA A 349 4.68 0.76 -17.49
C ALA A 349 5.29 1.53 -16.31
N ALA A 350 4.57 1.60 -15.19
CA ALA A 350 5.09 2.24 -13.97
C ALA A 350 6.35 1.55 -13.46
N ARG A 351 6.39 0.21 -13.48
CA ARG A 351 7.55 -0.58 -13.04
C ARG A 351 8.79 -0.31 -13.90
N GLU A 352 8.63 -0.14 -15.20
CA GLU A 352 9.74 0.14 -16.11
C GLU A 352 10.41 1.47 -15.75
N ILE A 353 9.63 2.53 -15.55
CA ILE A 353 10.13 3.83 -15.11
C ILE A 353 10.71 3.74 -13.68
N ALA A 354 10.01 3.08 -12.76
CA ALA A 354 10.45 2.94 -11.36
C ALA A 354 11.81 2.24 -11.20
N GLN A 355 12.22 1.42 -12.18
CA GLN A 355 13.48 0.68 -12.16
C GLN A 355 14.62 1.40 -12.89
N ASP A 356 14.32 2.46 -13.65
CA ASP A 356 15.31 3.21 -14.40
C ASP A 356 15.84 4.39 -13.57
N PRO A 357 17.13 4.36 -13.17
CA PRO A 357 17.73 5.45 -12.40
C PRO A 357 17.96 6.73 -13.21
N PHE A 358 17.73 6.71 -14.52
CA PHE A 358 17.87 7.85 -15.42
C PHE A 358 16.56 8.29 -16.07
N ALA A 359 15.43 7.66 -15.70
CA ALA A 359 14.14 8.07 -16.23
C ALA A 359 13.72 9.44 -15.70
N GLU A 360 13.04 10.20 -16.55
CA GLU A 360 12.25 11.35 -16.10
C GLU A 360 10.97 10.82 -15.47
N SER A 361 10.60 11.37 -14.32
CA SER A 361 9.42 10.93 -13.57
C SER A 361 8.72 12.10 -12.87
N PRO A 362 7.40 12.00 -12.60
CA PRO A 362 6.70 12.98 -11.78
C PRO A 362 7.33 13.18 -10.40
N TYR A 363 7.86 12.12 -9.78
CA TYR A 363 8.56 12.21 -8.50
C TYR A 363 9.84 13.04 -8.59
N MET A 364 10.65 12.79 -9.63
CA MET A 364 11.85 13.59 -9.90
C MET A 364 11.51 15.07 -10.06
N GLU A 365 10.47 15.39 -10.85
CA GLU A 365 10.00 16.76 -11.07
C GLU A 365 9.61 17.43 -9.74
N LYS A 366 8.74 16.80 -8.93
CA LYS A 366 8.33 17.30 -7.62
C LYS A 366 9.52 17.45 -6.65
N ALA A 367 10.47 16.51 -6.66
CA ALA A 367 11.66 16.58 -5.82
C ALA A 367 12.56 17.79 -6.17
N ILE A 368 12.71 18.09 -7.46
CA ILE A 368 13.47 19.25 -7.93
C ILE A 368 12.80 20.55 -7.52
N ASP A 369 11.46 20.63 -7.61
CA ASP A 369 10.69 21.80 -7.17
C ASP A 369 10.87 22.08 -5.66
N GLU A 370 11.05 21.03 -4.87
CA GLU A 370 11.35 21.10 -3.43
C GLU A 370 12.85 21.35 -3.14
N GLY A 371 13.67 21.52 -4.18
CA GLY A 371 15.10 21.83 -4.08
C GLY A 371 15.99 20.62 -3.81
N LEU A 372 15.50 19.40 -4.03
CA LEU A 372 16.27 18.16 -3.92
C LEU A 372 16.87 17.78 -5.29
N SER A 373 18.12 17.30 -5.27
CA SER A 373 18.79 16.80 -6.49
C SER A 373 18.57 15.28 -6.61
N ILE A 374 17.36 14.89 -6.99
CA ILE A 374 16.96 13.50 -7.26
C ILE A 374 16.80 13.31 -8.76
N GLU A 375 17.16 12.14 -9.27
CA GLU A 375 17.04 11.73 -10.68
C GLU A 375 16.52 10.28 -10.73
N GLY A 376 15.80 9.93 -11.80
CA GLY A 376 15.29 8.58 -12.02
C GLY A 376 13.84 8.37 -11.54
N GLY A 377 13.36 7.15 -11.75
CA GLY A 377 12.10 6.69 -11.15
C GLY A 377 12.21 6.37 -9.66
N LYS A 378 11.06 6.31 -8.98
CA LYS A 378 10.93 5.94 -7.57
C LYS A 378 10.54 4.46 -7.45
N LEU A 379 11.47 3.62 -7.02
CA LEU A 379 11.20 2.20 -6.80
C LEU A 379 10.31 1.99 -5.55
N ASP A 380 9.03 1.76 -5.78
CA ASP A 380 8.04 1.43 -4.74
C ASP A 380 7.27 0.12 -4.98
N ASP A 381 6.46 -0.28 -4.00
CA ASP A 381 5.36 -1.20 -4.23
C ASP A 381 4.34 -0.51 -5.16
N ILE A 382 3.93 -1.20 -6.22
CA ILE A 382 3.07 -0.68 -7.28
C ILE A 382 1.77 -1.46 -7.24
N SER A 383 0.69 -0.78 -6.88
CA SER A 383 -0.64 -1.38 -6.78
C SER A 383 -1.62 -0.64 -7.70
N VAL A 384 -2.21 -1.39 -8.64
CA VAL A 384 -3.20 -0.88 -9.59
C VAL A 384 -4.49 -1.67 -9.42
N VAL A 385 -5.60 -0.97 -9.19
CA VAL A 385 -6.96 -1.51 -9.38
C VAL A 385 -7.62 -0.73 -10.51
N ALA A 386 -8.15 -1.42 -11.52
CA ALA A 386 -8.94 -0.85 -12.59
C ALA A 386 -10.36 -1.44 -12.54
N ALA A 387 -11.37 -0.58 -12.53
CA ALA A 387 -12.76 -0.97 -12.39
C ALA A 387 -13.64 -0.22 -13.39
N GLN A 388 -14.28 -0.93 -14.30
CA GLN A 388 -15.24 -0.36 -15.24
C GLN A 388 -16.64 -0.34 -14.62
N CYS A 389 -17.30 0.82 -14.64
CA CYS A 389 -18.69 0.96 -14.20
C CYS A 389 -19.65 0.29 -15.20
N LYS A 390 -20.47 -0.65 -14.72
CA LYS A 390 -21.49 -1.36 -15.50
C LYS A 390 -22.86 -1.28 -14.83
N ARG A 391 -23.91 -1.29 -15.64
CA ARG A 391 -25.30 -1.45 -15.16
C ARG A 391 -25.66 -2.93 -15.04
N ARG A 392 -26.29 -3.30 -13.92
CA ARG A 392 -26.88 -4.65 -13.75
C ARG A 392 -28.08 -4.81 -14.67
N LYS A 393 -28.17 -5.95 -15.35
CA LYS A 393 -29.39 -6.33 -16.08
C LYS A 393 -30.45 -6.72 -15.04
N GLY A 394 -31.60 -6.05 -15.11
CA GLY A 394 -32.75 -6.25 -14.20
C GLY A 394 -33.36 -7.63 -14.27
#